data_AF-A0A1D2A4Y9-F1
#
_entry.id   AF-A0A1D2A4Y9-F1
#
_cell.length_a   1.000
_cell.length_b   1.000
_cell.length_c   1.000
_cell.angle_alpha   90.00
_cell.angle_beta   90.00
_cell.angle_gamma   90.00
#
_symmetry.space_group_name_H-M   'P 1'
#
loop_
_entity.id
_entity.type
_entity.pdbx_description
1 polymer ?
#
loop_
_entity_poly.entity_id
_entity_poly.type
_entity_poly.pdbx_seq_one_letter_code
_entity_poly.pdbx_strand_id
1 'polypeptide(L)'
;GTKLPHRSSSPQGSEWVDPALEQRLGPFSSCAQGSVAARPRKGDALLFHSLKPDGTHDPAAMHTGCPVVKGTKWTATKWIHTKPFRPEGFPDHTPLPEIPVPEICSDRDERCPGWVESGQCSSNSGFMVGDMFQLGACRKSCGACKDCEQGDVVCLSENREKAGFLPLNLETGKII
;
A
#
# COMPACT_ATOMS: atom_id res chain seq x y z
N GLY A 1 -28.60 9.34 23.08
CA GLY A 1 -27.63 10.27 23.68
C GLY A 1 -26.76 9.48 24.63
N THR A 2 -25.45 9.70 24.64
CA THR A 2 -24.51 8.89 25.44
C THR A 2 -23.49 9.80 26.12
N LYS A 3 -23.33 9.65 27.44
CA LYS A 3 -22.35 10.37 28.29
C LYS A 3 -20.97 9.67 28.23
N LEU A 4 -19.93 10.50 28.01
CA LEU A 4 -18.44 10.41 28.11
C LEU A 4 -17.80 9.24 28.93
N PRO A 5 -16.47 8.91 28.91
CA PRO A 5 -15.31 9.25 28.03
C PRO A 5 -14.61 8.03 27.35
N HIS A 6 -14.14 8.15 26.10
CA HIS A 6 -13.31 7.12 25.42
C HIS A 6 -12.11 7.78 24.74
N ARG A 7 -11.00 7.08 24.41
CA ARG A 7 -9.77 7.73 23.87
C ARG A 7 -8.99 6.97 22.78
N SER A 8 -8.29 7.68 21.90
CA SER A 8 -7.29 7.18 20.94
C SER A 8 -5.87 7.54 21.42
N SER A 9 -4.85 6.73 21.17
CA SER A 9 -3.45 6.97 21.59
C SER A 9 -2.45 6.72 20.45
N SER A 10 -1.33 7.45 20.47
CA SER A 10 -0.19 7.28 19.55
C SER A 10 1.02 6.65 20.26
N PRO A 11 1.48 5.44 19.86
CA PRO A 11 2.36 4.62 20.68
C PRO A 11 3.87 4.91 20.57
N GLN A 12 4.36 5.71 19.60
CA GLN A 12 5.80 5.97 19.43
C GLN A 12 6.08 7.42 18.99
N GLY A 13 6.96 8.13 19.72
CA GLY A 13 7.53 9.42 19.31
C GLY A 13 6.58 10.62 19.29
N SER A 14 5.37 10.51 19.85
CA SER A 14 4.40 11.61 19.90
C SER A 14 4.47 12.33 21.24
N GLU A 15 4.72 13.63 21.21
CA GLU A 15 4.72 14.51 22.38
C GLU A 15 3.61 15.56 22.27
N TRP A 16 3.12 16.01 23.42
CA TRP A 16 2.17 17.12 23.47
C TRP A 16 2.89 18.44 23.16
N VAL A 17 2.41 19.16 22.13
CA VAL A 17 2.92 20.51 21.82
C VAL A 17 2.72 21.47 22.99
N ASP A 18 1.58 21.34 23.69
CA ASP A 18 1.33 21.99 24.97
C ASP A 18 1.26 20.90 26.07
N PRO A 19 2.28 20.77 26.93
CA PRO A 19 2.30 19.79 28.01
C PRO A 19 1.10 19.91 28.97
N ALA A 20 0.49 21.09 29.09
CA ALA A 20 -0.69 21.27 29.92
C ALA A 20 -1.93 20.57 29.34
N LEU A 21 -1.95 20.23 28.05
CA LEU A 21 -3.06 19.51 27.43
C LEU A 21 -3.23 18.10 27.99
N GLU A 22 -2.15 17.42 28.38
CA GLU A 22 -2.26 16.10 29.02
C GLU A 22 -3.09 16.21 30.31
N GLN A 23 -2.78 17.20 31.15
CA GLN A 23 -3.50 17.42 32.40
C GLN A 23 -4.94 17.90 32.16
N ARG A 24 -5.14 18.83 31.21
CA ARG A 24 -6.46 19.40 30.90
C ARG A 24 -7.41 18.41 30.25
N LEU A 25 -6.89 17.56 29.38
CA LEU A 25 -7.71 16.58 28.67
C LEU A 25 -7.94 15.33 29.51
N GLY A 26 -7.09 15.02 30.49
CA GLY A 26 -7.22 13.87 31.40
C GLY A 26 -8.52 13.84 32.23
N PRO A 27 -8.71 12.81 33.08
CA PRO A 27 -7.85 11.64 33.26
C PRO A 27 -7.93 10.67 32.07
N PHE A 28 -6.82 9.97 31.80
CA PHE A 28 -6.68 8.94 30.77
C PHE A 28 -6.82 7.53 31.36
N SER A 29 -7.19 6.54 30.54
CA SER A 29 -7.09 5.12 30.92
C SER A 29 -5.63 4.68 30.90
N SER A 30 -5.32 3.54 31.53
CA SER A 30 -3.96 2.97 31.53
C SER A 30 -3.36 2.79 30.13
N CYS A 31 -4.18 2.46 29.13
CA CYS A 31 -3.76 2.35 27.72
C CYS A 31 -3.35 3.69 27.08
N ALA A 32 -3.94 4.80 27.52
CA ALA A 32 -3.70 6.12 26.92
C ALA A 32 -2.76 6.99 27.77
N GLN A 33 -2.33 6.50 28.94
CA GLN A 33 -1.49 7.22 29.87
C GLN A 33 -0.04 7.28 29.35
N GLY A 34 0.58 8.46 29.40
CA GLY A 34 1.93 8.67 28.86
C GLY A 34 1.99 8.68 27.33
N SER A 35 0.85 8.85 26.65
CA SER A 35 0.76 9.02 25.20
C SER A 35 -0.04 10.28 24.85
N VAL A 36 0.18 10.81 23.65
CA VAL A 36 -0.75 11.80 23.08
C VAL A 36 -2.08 11.10 22.82
N ALA A 37 -3.17 11.63 23.39
CA ALA A 37 -4.46 10.98 23.35
C ALA A 37 -5.66 11.92 23.29
N ALA A 38 -6.61 11.63 22.41
CA ALA A 38 -7.83 12.43 22.25
C ALA A 38 -9.02 11.77 22.97
N ARG A 39 -9.93 12.58 23.53
CA ARG A 39 -11.19 12.10 24.15
C ARG A 39 -12.40 12.28 23.24
N PRO A 40 -12.90 11.21 22.61
CA PRO A 40 -14.24 10.69 22.82
C PRO A 40 -15.37 11.67 23.14
N ARG A 41 -15.69 12.67 22.33
CA ARG A 41 -16.93 13.45 22.51
C ARG A 41 -17.78 13.40 21.25
N LYS A 42 -19.08 13.24 21.43
CA LYS A 42 -20.03 13.23 20.31
C LYS A 42 -19.94 14.58 19.59
N GLY A 43 -19.64 14.55 18.29
CA GLY A 43 -19.51 15.74 17.45
C GLY A 43 -18.07 16.23 17.28
N ASP A 44 -17.12 15.76 18.08
CA ASP A 44 -15.70 16.08 17.88
C ASP A 44 -15.13 15.29 16.70
N ALA A 45 -14.20 15.92 15.99
CA ALA A 45 -13.38 15.27 14.97
C ALA A 45 -11.91 15.32 15.38
N LEU A 46 -11.17 14.25 15.08
CA LEU A 46 -9.72 14.20 15.19
C LEU A 46 -9.15 14.19 13.78
N LEU A 47 -8.27 15.15 13.49
CA LEU A 47 -7.51 15.21 12.24
C LEU A 47 -6.03 15.01 12.57
N PHE A 48 -5.38 14.13 11.81
CA PHE A 48 -3.93 13.93 11.83
C PHE A 48 -3.45 13.63 10.41
N HIS A 49 -2.19 13.94 10.13
CA HIS A 49 -1.58 13.69 8.82
C HIS A 49 -0.73 12.42 8.92
N SER A 50 -0.92 11.48 8.00
CA SER A 50 -0.11 10.25 7.93
C SER A 50 1.22 10.43 7.19
N LEU A 51 1.41 11.59 6.55
CA LEU A 51 2.57 11.94 5.74
C LEU A 51 3.16 13.26 6.22
N LYS A 52 4.48 13.39 6.09
CA LYS A 52 5.21 14.64 6.23
C LYS A 52 4.95 15.56 5.03
N PRO A 53 5.34 16.86 5.10
CA PRO A 53 5.19 17.78 3.97
C PRO A 53 5.92 17.35 2.69
N ASP A 54 6.97 16.54 2.81
CA ASP A 54 7.70 15.96 1.68
C ASP A 54 7.02 14.72 1.06
N GLY A 55 5.88 14.29 1.60
CA GLY A 55 5.13 13.13 1.15
C GLY A 55 5.59 11.78 1.71
N THR A 56 6.65 11.75 2.53
CA THR A 56 7.10 10.52 3.20
C THR A 56 6.18 10.15 4.37
N HIS A 57 6.10 8.86 4.71
CA HIS A 57 5.32 8.40 5.85
C HIS A 57 5.82 9.03 7.16
N ASP A 58 4.89 9.47 8.02
CA ASP A 58 5.19 9.96 9.36
C ASP A 58 4.94 8.86 10.41
N PRO A 59 5.98 8.26 11.00
CA PRO A 59 5.82 7.25 12.06
C PRO A 59 5.09 7.80 13.30
N ALA A 60 5.16 9.11 13.57
CA ALA A 60 4.46 9.72 14.71
C ALA A 60 2.93 9.73 14.50
N ALA A 61 2.45 9.55 13.27
CA ALA A 61 1.03 9.45 12.96
C ALA A 61 0.41 8.07 13.29
N MET A 62 1.22 7.12 13.77
CA MET A 62 0.73 5.84 14.27
C MET A 62 -0.29 6.10 15.37
N HIS A 63 -1.46 5.46 15.27
CA HIS A 63 -2.55 5.66 16.20
C HIS A 63 -3.31 4.36 16.42
N THR A 64 -3.90 4.23 17.60
CA THR A 64 -4.76 3.12 17.95
C THR A 64 -5.95 3.58 18.78
N GLY A 65 -6.98 2.75 18.83
CA GLY A 65 -8.10 2.90 19.75
C GLY A 65 -7.83 2.09 21.01
N CYS A 66 -7.83 2.76 22.18
CA CYS A 66 -7.80 2.02 23.44
C CYS A 66 -9.08 1.20 23.66
N PRO A 67 -9.01 0.06 24.38
CA PRO A 67 -10.19 -0.75 24.72
C PRO A 67 -11.29 0.08 25.40
N VAL A 68 -12.55 -0.24 25.08
CA VAL A 68 -13.72 0.43 25.67
C VAL A 68 -13.96 -0.11 27.08
N VAL A 69 -13.71 0.71 28.10
CA VAL A 69 -13.88 0.32 29.51
C VAL A 69 -15.36 0.32 29.95
N LYS A 70 -16.20 1.15 29.34
CA LYS A 70 -17.64 1.26 29.65
C LYS A 70 -18.43 1.74 28.44
N GLY A 71 -19.59 1.15 28.17
CA GLY A 71 -20.48 1.59 27.09
C GLY A 71 -20.01 1.16 25.69
N THR A 72 -20.35 1.94 24.66
CA THR A 72 -20.04 1.62 23.26
C THR A 72 -19.48 2.85 22.56
N LYS A 73 -18.35 2.67 21.85
CA LYS A 73 -17.71 3.70 21.04
C LYS A 73 -18.10 3.53 19.58
N TRP A 74 -18.66 4.58 18.99
CA TRP A 74 -18.92 4.67 17.55
C TRP A 74 -17.99 5.73 16.95
N THR A 75 -17.37 5.41 15.82
CA THR A 75 -16.48 6.32 15.07
C THR A 75 -16.75 6.21 13.59
N ALA A 76 -16.63 7.32 12.88
CA ALA A 76 -16.58 7.35 11.43
C ALA A 76 -15.18 7.82 11.01
N THR A 77 -14.49 7.03 10.19
CA THR A 77 -13.16 7.36 9.68
C THR A 77 -13.27 7.74 8.23
N LYS A 78 -12.72 8.91 7.86
CA LYS A 78 -12.62 9.36 6.47
C LYS A 78 -11.15 9.49 6.11
N TRP A 79 -10.72 8.70 5.12
CA TRP A 79 -9.39 8.80 4.54
C TRP A 79 -9.40 9.78 3.38
N ILE A 80 -8.41 10.67 3.35
CA ILE A 80 -8.18 11.63 2.27
C ILE A 80 -6.81 11.32 1.68
N HIS A 81 -6.77 11.02 0.38
CA HIS A 81 -5.56 10.64 -0.33
C HIS A 81 -5.00 11.83 -1.11
N THR A 82 -3.68 11.90 -1.26
CA THR A 82 -3.00 12.90 -2.09
C THR A 82 -3.20 12.66 -3.58
N LYS A 83 -3.60 11.43 -3.96
CA LYS A 83 -3.95 11.04 -5.33
C LYS A 83 -5.42 10.65 -5.42
N PRO A 84 -6.06 10.85 -6.59
CA PRO A 84 -7.40 10.34 -6.83
C PRO A 84 -7.52 8.85 -6.53
N PHE A 85 -8.57 8.47 -5.80
CA PHE A 85 -8.93 7.06 -5.64
C PHE A 85 -9.48 6.44 -6.94
N ARG A 86 -10.06 7.28 -7.80
CA ARG A 86 -10.57 6.95 -9.14
C ARG A 86 -10.03 7.95 -10.14
N PRO A 87 -8.81 7.74 -10.66
CA PRO A 87 -8.16 8.69 -11.57
C PRO A 87 -8.94 8.87 -12.88
N GLU A 88 -9.70 7.87 -13.30
CA GLU A 88 -10.51 7.90 -14.54
C GLU A 88 -11.64 8.94 -14.49
N GLY A 89 -12.04 9.36 -13.28
CA GLY A 89 -13.07 10.38 -13.08
C GLY A 89 -12.58 11.82 -13.20
N PHE A 90 -11.28 12.05 -13.46
CA PHE A 90 -10.70 13.38 -13.54
C PHE A 90 -10.28 13.70 -14.99
N PRO A 91 -10.62 14.89 -15.52
CA PRO A 91 -10.35 15.25 -16.93
C PRO A 91 -8.86 15.43 -17.26
N ASP A 92 -8.00 15.57 -16.26
CA ASP A 92 -6.54 15.67 -16.39
C ASP A 92 -5.87 14.41 -15.81
N HIS A 93 -6.24 13.25 -16.36
CA HIS A 93 -5.52 12.02 -16.09
C HIS A 93 -4.27 12.01 -16.97
N THR A 94 -3.13 12.36 -16.38
CA THR A 94 -1.87 11.82 -16.89
C THR A 94 -2.04 10.29 -16.94
N PRO A 95 -1.89 9.64 -18.11
CA PRO A 95 -1.96 8.20 -18.18
C PRO A 95 -1.03 7.64 -17.12
N LEU A 96 -1.57 6.83 -16.20
CA LEU A 96 -0.72 6.09 -15.29
C LEU A 96 0.32 5.37 -16.14
N PRO A 97 1.62 5.38 -15.77
CA PRO A 97 2.61 4.62 -16.51
C PRO A 97 2.10 3.20 -16.64
N GLU A 98 2.11 2.67 -17.87
CA GLU A 98 1.63 1.32 -18.16
C GLU A 98 2.29 0.35 -17.19
N ILE A 99 1.49 -0.22 -16.28
CA ILE A 99 1.99 -1.16 -15.29
C ILE A 99 2.37 -2.42 -16.08
N PRO A 100 3.62 -2.91 -15.96
CA PRO A 100 4.01 -4.14 -16.62
C PRO A 100 3.12 -5.27 -16.11
N VAL A 101 2.45 -5.94 -17.04
CA VAL A 101 1.59 -7.08 -16.73
C VAL A 101 2.34 -8.39 -17.02
N PRO A 102 2.15 -9.43 -16.21
CA PRO A 102 2.91 -10.68 -16.33
C PRO A 102 2.70 -11.44 -17.65
N GLU A 103 1.54 -11.25 -18.28
CA GLU A 103 1.13 -11.86 -19.56
C GLU A 103 1.99 -11.42 -20.73
N ILE A 104 2.38 -10.14 -20.75
CA ILE A 104 3.17 -9.55 -21.83
C ILE A 104 4.64 -9.89 -21.60
N CYS A 105 5.27 -10.47 -22.63
CA CYS A 105 6.68 -10.79 -22.60
C CYS A 105 7.50 -9.71 -23.30
N SER A 106 8.17 -8.87 -22.52
CA SER A 106 9.05 -7.84 -23.06
C SER A 106 10.23 -7.58 -22.12
N ASP A 107 11.28 -7.02 -22.71
CA ASP A 107 12.34 -6.36 -21.95
C ASP A 107 11.97 -4.88 -21.76
N ARG A 108 12.33 -4.34 -20.60
CA ARG A 108 12.04 -2.95 -20.21
C ARG A 108 13.30 -2.09 -20.15
N ASP A 109 14.45 -2.66 -20.49
CA ASP A 109 15.72 -1.97 -20.61
C ASP A 109 16.43 -2.42 -21.89
N GLU A 110 16.92 -1.48 -22.67
CA GLU A 110 17.62 -1.76 -23.93
C GLU A 110 18.94 -2.51 -23.70
N ARG A 111 19.47 -2.50 -22.47
CA ARG A 111 20.72 -3.18 -22.08
C ARG A 111 20.52 -4.65 -21.70
N CYS A 112 19.28 -5.14 -21.65
CA CYS A 112 18.99 -6.54 -21.31
C CYS A 112 19.83 -7.55 -22.09
N PRO A 113 20.05 -7.43 -23.42
CA PRO A 113 20.93 -8.34 -24.16
C PRO A 113 22.36 -8.40 -23.61
N GLY A 114 22.98 -7.24 -23.34
CA GLY A 114 24.34 -7.20 -22.79
C GLY A 114 24.44 -7.74 -21.37
N TRP A 115 23.38 -7.58 -20.57
CA TRP A 115 23.31 -8.16 -19.23
C TRP A 115 23.12 -9.68 -19.26
N VAL A 116 22.38 -10.22 -20.25
CA VAL A 116 22.31 -11.67 -20.48
C VAL A 116 23.70 -12.23 -20.79
N GLU A 117 24.43 -11.60 -21.72
CA GLU A 117 25.80 -12.00 -22.08
C GLU A 117 26.74 -11.97 -20.86
N SER A 118 26.49 -11.06 -19.92
CA SER A 118 27.22 -10.92 -18.66
C SER A 118 26.75 -11.89 -17.55
N GLY A 119 25.84 -12.83 -17.84
CA GLY A 119 25.35 -13.83 -16.88
C GLY A 119 24.37 -13.29 -15.82
N GLN A 120 23.81 -12.09 -16.01
CA GLN A 120 22.99 -11.43 -14.98
C GLN A 120 21.67 -12.16 -14.70
N CYS A 121 21.14 -12.95 -15.64
CA CYS A 121 19.90 -13.71 -15.41
C CYS A 121 20.00 -14.65 -14.20
N SER A 122 21.19 -15.15 -13.88
CA SER A 122 21.44 -15.99 -12.70
C SER A 122 21.97 -15.18 -11.52
N SER A 123 22.95 -14.30 -11.75
CA SER A 123 23.61 -13.54 -10.67
C SER A 123 22.75 -12.40 -10.10
N ASN A 124 21.77 -11.92 -10.86
CA ASN A 124 20.86 -10.83 -10.51
C ASN A 124 19.42 -11.16 -10.93
N SER A 125 18.98 -12.39 -10.61
CA SER A 125 17.69 -12.95 -11.07
C SER A 125 16.48 -12.13 -10.61
N GLY A 126 16.49 -11.56 -9.40
CA GLY A 126 15.39 -10.73 -8.91
C GLY A 126 15.11 -9.50 -9.79
N PHE A 127 16.15 -8.85 -10.29
CA PHE A 127 15.99 -7.73 -11.23
C PHE A 127 15.71 -8.22 -12.65
N MET A 128 16.42 -9.25 -13.12
CA MET A 128 16.35 -9.68 -14.51
C MET A 128 15.08 -10.46 -14.82
N VAL A 129 14.77 -11.47 -14.00
CA VAL A 129 13.64 -12.41 -14.15
C VAL A 129 12.44 -11.97 -13.31
N GLY A 130 12.68 -11.47 -12.10
CA GLY A 130 11.65 -11.11 -11.14
C GLY A 130 11.69 -11.99 -9.89
N ASP A 131 10.82 -11.66 -8.95
CA ASP A 131 10.61 -12.39 -7.70
C ASP A 131 9.13 -12.34 -7.30
N MET A 132 8.80 -12.84 -6.10
CA MET A 132 7.42 -12.88 -5.59
C MET A 132 6.75 -11.50 -5.40
N PHE A 133 7.51 -10.40 -5.46
CA PHE A 133 7.05 -9.04 -5.25
C PHE A 133 7.06 -8.20 -6.53
N GLN A 134 7.84 -8.57 -7.55
CA GLN A 134 8.01 -7.76 -8.76
C GLN A 134 8.32 -8.57 -10.02
N LEU A 135 7.85 -8.06 -11.15
CA LEU A 135 8.25 -8.54 -12.48
C LEU A 135 9.67 -8.11 -12.82
N GLY A 136 10.45 -9.01 -13.40
CA GLY A 136 11.78 -8.70 -13.91
C GLY A 136 11.79 -7.66 -15.02
N ALA A 137 12.90 -6.95 -15.17
CA ALA A 137 13.13 -5.98 -16.23
C ALA A 137 13.48 -6.65 -17.57
N CYS A 138 14.08 -7.85 -17.54
CA CYS A 138 14.67 -8.50 -18.71
C CYS A 138 14.10 -9.90 -18.95
N ARG A 139 12.79 -10.07 -18.71
CA ARG A 139 12.14 -11.39 -18.74
C ARG A 139 12.24 -12.05 -20.11
N LYS A 140 12.16 -11.28 -21.19
CA LYS A 140 12.25 -11.81 -22.57
C LYS A 140 13.68 -12.24 -22.87
N SER A 141 14.64 -11.36 -22.62
CA SER A 141 16.07 -11.62 -22.77
C SER A 141 16.57 -12.82 -21.94
N CYS A 142 16.07 -12.99 -20.72
CA CYS A 142 16.40 -14.14 -19.88
C CYS A 142 15.60 -15.42 -20.17
N GLY A 143 14.69 -15.41 -21.15
CA GLY A 143 13.83 -16.56 -21.46
C GLY A 143 12.84 -16.93 -20.36
N ALA A 144 12.52 -16.00 -19.45
CA ALA A 144 11.55 -16.19 -18.38
C ALA A 144 10.09 -16.17 -18.87
N CYS A 145 9.86 -15.66 -20.08
CA CYS A 145 8.55 -15.61 -20.74
C CYS A 145 8.71 -15.80 -22.26
N LYS A 146 7.58 -15.92 -22.97
CA LYS A 146 7.53 -15.97 -24.43
C LYS A 146 6.45 -15.03 -24.99
N ASP A 147 6.64 -14.57 -26.22
CA ASP A 147 5.58 -13.83 -26.94
C ASP A 147 4.39 -14.77 -27.19
N CYS A 148 3.18 -14.30 -26.91
CA CYS A 148 1.95 -15.08 -27.09
C CYS A 148 1.17 -14.54 -28.29
N GLU A 149 0.51 -15.45 -29.02
CA GLU A 149 -0.41 -15.07 -30.09
C GLU A 149 -1.67 -14.41 -29.51
N GLN A 150 -2.36 -13.62 -30.34
CA GLN A 150 -3.56 -12.90 -29.91
C GLN A 150 -4.66 -13.89 -29.53
N GLY A 151 -5.07 -13.87 -28.25
CA GLY A 151 -6.09 -14.77 -27.72
C GLY A 151 -5.59 -16.11 -27.21
N ASP A 152 -4.27 -16.37 -27.20
CA ASP A 152 -3.69 -17.58 -26.63
C ASP A 152 -3.67 -17.51 -25.09
N VAL A 153 -4.83 -17.78 -24.47
CA VAL A 153 -5.00 -17.73 -23.00
C VAL A 153 -4.09 -18.72 -22.28
N VAL A 154 -3.73 -19.83 -22.92
CA VAL A 154 -2.82 -20.83 -22.34
C VAL A 154 -1.43 -20.23 -22.22
N CYS A 155 -0.89 -19.66 -23.30
CA CYS A 155 0.41 -18.99 -23.28
C CYS A 155 0.44 -17.82 -22.27
N LEU A 156 -0.62 -17.01 -22.24
CA LEU A 156 -0.72 -15.89 -21.31
C LEU A 156 -0.73 -16.38 -19.85
N SER A 157 -1.46 -17.45 -19.54
CA SER A 157 -1.44 -18.07 -18.20
C SER A 157 -0.06 -18.60 -17.84
N GLU A 158 0.62 -19.28 -18.76
CA GLU A 158 1.98 -19.79 -18.52
C GLU A 158 2.98 -18.67 -18.20
N ASN A 159 2.90 -17.54 -18.91
CA ASN A 159 3.73 -16.37 -18.63
C ASN A 159 3.47 -15.80 -17.22
N ARG A 160 2.22 -15.85 -16.74
CA ARG A 160 1.85 -15.43 -15.37
C ARG A 160 2.41 -16.35 -14.31
N GLU A 161 2.19 -17.64 -14.47
CA GLU A 161 2.65 -18.64 -13.50
C GLU A 161 4.17 -18.63 -13.39
N LYS A 162 4.89 -18.51 -14.51
CA LYS A 162 6.36 -18.36 -14.51
C LYS A 162 6.85 -17.11 -13.78
N ALA A 163 6.04 -16.06 -13.75
CA ALA A 163 6.31 -14.85 -13.00
C ALA A 163 5.81 -14.90 -11.54
N GLY A 164 5.27 -16.03 -11.07
CA GLY A 164 4.76 -16.21 -9.71
C GLY A 164 3.36 -15.65 -9.47
N PHE A 165 2.60 -15.35 -10.54
CA PHE A 165 1.23 -14.85 -10.46
C PHE A 165 0.21 -15.98 -10.60
N LEU A 166 -1.00 -15.75 -10.09
CA LEU A 166 -2.12 -16.67 -10.24
C LEU A 166 -2.46 -16.90 -11.73
N PRO A 167 -2.78 -18.15 -12.12
CA PRO A 167 -3.10 -18.51 -13.50
C PRO A 167 -4.41 -17.87 -13.99
N LEU A 168 -4.62 -17.90 -15.29
CA LEU A 168 -5.89 -17.54 -15.90
C LEU A 168 -6.80 -18.78 -16.01
N ASN A 169 -8.09 -18.55 -15.84
CA ASN A 169 -9.12 -19.47 -16.26
C ASN A 169 -9.14 -19.53 -17.80
N LEU A 170 -8.90 -20.71 -18.34
CA LEU A 170 -8.71 -20.91 -19.78
C LEU A 170 -9.96 -20.64 -20.62
N GLU A 171 -11.15 -20.67 -20.01
CA GLU A 171 -12.41 -20.40 -20.71
C GLU A 171 -12.77 -18.91 -20.72
N THR A 172 -12.48 -18.21 -19.62
CA THR A 172 -12.92 -16.83 -19.41
C THR A 172 -11.80 -15.79 -19.56
N GLY A 173 -10.54 -16.22 -19.57
CA GLY A 173 -9.36 -15.34 -19.60
C GLY A 173 -9.17 -14.52 -18.32
N LYS A 174 -9.87 -14.86 -17.23
CA LYS A 174 -9.82 -14.13 -15.94
C LYS A 174 -8.93 -14.85 -14.94
N ILE A 175 -8.34 -14.08 -14.02
CA ILE A 175 -7.53 -14.62 -12.92
C ILE A 175 -8.38 -15.53 -12.03
N ILE A 176 -7.84 -16.70 -11.66
CA ILE A 176 -8.42 -17.67 -10.71
C ILE A 176 -8.07 -17.29 -9.27
#